data_AF-A0A6L9EXV9-F1
#
_entry.id   AF-A0A6L9EXV9-F1
#
_cell.length_a   1.000
_cell.length_b   1.000
_cell.length_c   1.000
_cell.angle_alpha   90.00
_cell.angle_beta   90.00
_cell.angle_gamma   90.00
#
_symmetry.space_group_name_H-M   'P 1'
#
loop_
_entity.id
_entity.type
_entity.pdbx_description
1 polymer ?
#
loop_
_entity_poly.entity_id
_entity_poly.type
_entity_poly.pdbx_seq_one_letter_code
_entity_poly.pdbx_strand_id
1 'polypeptide(L)'
;MRIFIIIFLLTGYISIAQENKLAAFDHLINKTWKADGKWGNGSEFKQEIHFKYSLNKSIVVAESIGFIDKEQTKLGLRNHGIRQYDSVSGKIRFWEFDVFGGLTEGKVIVKDNNLYYQYKYGDSIITDGWEKIDETTYNFKVGEYTDGQWQQLYLETKFIQVE
;
A
#
# COMPACT_ATOMS: atom_id res chain seq x y z
N MET A 1 1.41 4.06 -68.29
CA MET A 1 0.32 3.30 -67.66
C MET A 1 0.80 2.79 -66.31
N ARG A 2 0.21 3.31 -65.22
CA ARG A 2 0.21 2.82 -63.83
C ARG A 2 1.57 2.58 -63.13
N ILE A 3 2.09 3.62 -62.48
CA ILE A 3 2.97 3.49 -61.31
C ILE A 3 2.05 3.17 -60.11
N PHE A 4 2.15 1.96 -59.57
CA PHE A 4 1.50 1.58 -58.32
C PHE A 4 2.31 2.17 -57.15
N ILE A 5 1.77 3.22 -56.53
CA ILE A 5 2.28 3.73 -55.25
C ILE A 5 1.71 2.84 -54.14
N ILE A 6 2.55 1.96 -53.60
CA ILE A 6 2.25 1.20 -52.38
C ILE A 6 2.58 2.11 -51.19
N ILE A 7 1.57 2.82 -50.68
CA ILE A 7 1.61 3.48 -49.36
C ILE A 7 1.26 2.40 -48.34
N PHE A 8 2.28 1.71 -47.82
CA PHE A 8 2.12 0.84 -46.66
C PHE A 8 2.02 1.73 -45.42
N LEU A 9 0.79 1.92 -44.97
CA LEU A 9 0.32 2.17 -43.61
C LEU A 9 1.43 2.14 -42.53
N LEU A 10 2.07 3.28 -42.32
CA LEU A 10 2.69 3.64 -41.04
C LEU A 10 1.60 4.18 -40.11
N THR A 11 0.57 3.37 -39.84
CA THR A 11 -0.24 3.60 -38.64
C THR A 11 0.57 3.04 -37.49
N GLY A 12 1.51 3.86 -37.00
CA GLY A 12 2.19 3.61 -35.74
C GLY A 12 1.11 3.45 -34.68
N TYR A 13 0.90 2.21 -34.23
CA TYR A 13 0.14 1.93 -33.02
C TYR A 13 0.94 2.54 -31.88
N ILE A 14 0.66 3.81 -31.57
CA ILE A 14 0.97 4.36 -30.26
C ILE A 14 0.00 3.66 -29.32
N SER A 15 0.34 2.43 -28.94
CA SER A 15 -0.24 1.79 -27.77
C SER A 15 0.15 2.69 -26.60
N ILE A 16 -0.71 3.66 -26.27
CA ILE A 16 -0.65 4.36 -25.00
C ILE A 16 -0.95 3.26 -23.98
N ALA A 17 0.09 2.61 -23.49
CA ALA A 17 -0.02 1.72 -22.35
C ALA A 17 -0.69 2.54 -21.25
N GLN A 18 -1.86 2.09 -20.79
CA GLN A 18 -2.58 2.75 -19.72
C GLN A 18 -1.63 2.85 -18.53
N GLU A 19 -1.26 4.08 -18.17
CA GLU A 19 -0.33 4.33 -17.09
C GLU A 19 -0.90 3.73 -15.81
N ASN A 20 -0.25 2.71 -15.26
CA ASN A 20 -0.71 2.06 -14.04
C ASN A 20 -0.49 3.02 -12.86
N LYS A 21 -1.55 3.70 -12.44
CA LYS A 21 -1.53 4.65 -11.31
C LYS A 21 -1.25 3.97 -9.96
N LEU A 22 -1.21 2.64 -9.92
CA LEU A 22 -0.84 1.84 -8.75
C LEU A 22 0.54 1.17 -8.90
N ALA A 23 1.36 1.56 -9.89
CA ALA A 23 2.69 0.96 -10.11
C ALA A 23 3.64 1.08 -8.90
N ALA A 24 3.42 2.05 -8.01
CA ALA A 24 4.17 2.18 -6.76
C ALA A 24 4.06 0.93 -5.86
N PHE A 25 3.05 0.08 -6.08
CA PHE A 25 2.87 -1.18 -5.36
C PHE A 25 3.60 -2.36 -6.00
N ASP A 26 4.13 -2.24 -7.23
CA ASP A 26 4.68 -3.37 -8.01
C ASP A 26 5.70 -4.20 -7.21
N HIS A 27 6.53 -3.54 -6.39
CA HIS A 27 7.55 -4.20 -5.56
C HIS A 27 6.99 -5.01 -4.39
N LEU A 28 5.72 -4.79 -4.02
CA LEU A 28 5.00 -5.45 -2.92
C LEU A 28 4.08 -6.58 -3.40
N ILE A 29 3.65 -6.56 -4.66
CA ILE A 29 2.65 -7.48 -5.22
C ILE A 29 3.17 -8.92 -5.25
N ASN A 30 2.26 -9.87 -4.95
CA ASN A 30 2.49 -11.32 -4.94
C ASN A 30 3.64 -11.74 -4.02
N LYS A 31 3.88 -10.98 -2.96
CA LYS A 31 4.85 -11.26 -1.90
C LYS A 31 4.15 -11.17 -0.56
N THR A 32 4.69 -11.88 0.43
CA THR A 32 4.26 -11.74 1.82
C THR A 32 5.30 -10.94 2.59
N TRP A 33 4.84 -10.01 3.41
CA TRP A 33 5.68 -9.12 4.21
C TRP A 33 5.35 -9.32 5.67
N LYS A 34 6.35 -9.58 6.50
CA LYS A 34 6.17 -9.82 7.93
C LYS A 34 6.89 -8.79 8.78
N ALA A 35 6.23 -8.32 9.83
CA ALA A 35 6.80 -7.44 10.84
C ALA A 35 6.38 -7.91 12.24
N ASP A 36 7.34 -7.82 13.15
CA ASP A 36 7.17 -8.04 14.58
C ASP A 36 7.74 -6.80 15.31
N GLY A 37 7.07 -6.30 16.33
CA GLY A 37 7.51 -5.10 17.04
C GLY A 37 6.73 -4.83 18.31
N LYS A 38 6.90 -3.64 18.88
CA LYS A 38 6.15 -3.18 20.04
C LYS A 38 5.66 -1.76 19.81
N TRP A 39 4.41 -1.51 20.18
CA TRP A 39 3.86 -0.16 20.24
C TRP A 39 4.54 0.63 21.36
N GLY A 40 4.46 1.96 21.31
CA GLY A 40 5.02 2.84 22.34
C GLY A 40 4.45 2.62 23.75
N ASN A 41 3.27 1.98 23.86
CA ASN A 41 2.69 1.56 25.13
C ASN A 41 3.16 0.17 25.63
N GLY A 42 4.08 -0.48 24.90
CA GLY A 42 4.65 -1.78 25.22
C GLY A 42 3.86 -3.00 24.72
N SER A 43 2.65 -2.81 24.18
CA SER A 43 1.87 -3.92 23.59
C SER A 43 2.54 -4.47 22.33
N GLU A 44 2.33 -5.76 22.07
CA GLU A 44 2.98 -6.44 20.95
C GLU A 44 2.35 -6.02 19.62
N PHE A 45 3.17 -5.93 18.59
CA PHE A 45 2.77 -5.74 17.21
C PHE A 45 3.23 -6.94 16.39
N LYS A 46 2.28 -7.58 15.69
CA LYS A 46 2.56 -8.65 14.74
C LYS A 46 1.68 -8.45 13.52
N GLN A 47 2.30 -8.43 12.35
CA GLN A 47 1.58 -8.34 11.10
C GLN A 47 2.28 -9.13 10.01
N GLU A 48 1.49 -9.90 9.26
CA GLU A 48 1.88 -10.42 7.95
C GLU A 48 0.91 -9.84 6.92
N ILE A 49 1.39 -9.36 5.78
CA ILE A 49 0.56 -8.72 4.76
C ILE A 49 0.91 -9.22 3.37
N HIS A 50 -0.11 -9.55 2.59
CA HIS A 50 -0.01 -9.99 1.22
C HIS A 50 -0.75 -9.02 0.31
N PHE A 51 -0.08 -8.54 -0.73
CA PHE A 51 -0.67 -7.63 -1.72
C PHE A 51 -0.88 -8.34 -3.05
N LYS A 52 -2.03 -8.10 -3.67
CA LYS A 52 -2.34 -8.61 -5.01
C LYS A 52 -3.03 -7.56 -5.85
N TYR A 53 -2.79 -7.60 -7.15
CA TYR A 53 -3.61 -6.84 -8.09
C TYR A 53 -4.97 -7.49 -8.30
N SER A 54 -5.99 -6.68 -8.53
CA SER A 54 -7.33 -7.08 -8.98
C SER A 54 -7.81 -6.14 -10.09
N LEU A 55 -8.87 -6.55 -10.79
CA LEU A 55 -9.50 -5.80 -11.90
C LEU A 55 -8.48 -5.22 -12.88
N ASN A 56 -7.62 -6.08 -13.44
CA ASN A 56 -6.56 -5.69 -14.38
C ASN A 56 -5.64 -4.58 -13.86
N LYS A 57 -5.19 -4.71 -12.60
CA LYS A 57 -4.30 -3.77 -11.89
C LYS A 57 -4.92 -2.42 -11.53
N SER A 58 -6.23 -2.24 -11.71
CA SER A 58 -6.93 -1.03 -11.26
C SER A 58 -7.19 -0.99 -9.75
N ILE A 59 -7.03 -2.12 -9.07
CA ILE A 59 -7.15 -2.25 -7.61
C ILE A 59 -5.94 -3.02 -7.07
N VAL A 60 -5.44 -2.58 -5.91
CA VAL A 60 -4.56 -3.40 -5.06
C VAL A 60 -5.36 -3.87 -3.85
N VAL A 61 -5.45 -5.17 -3.67
CA VAL A 61 -6.01 -5.80 -2.46
C VAL A 61 -4.86 -6.11 -1.52
N ALA A 62 -5.03 -5.81 -0.23
CA ALA A 62 -4.11 -6.22 0.83
C ALA A 62 -4.86 -7.07 1.85
N GLU A 63 -4.31 -8.23 2.18
CA GLU A 63 -4.86 -9.11 3.21
C GLU A 63 -3.80 -9.23 4.30
N SER A 64 -4.19 -9.04 5.56
CA SER A 64 -3.23 -9.10 6.66
C SER A 64 -3.63 -10.07 7.77
N ILE A 65 -2.63 -10.79 8.28
CA ILE A 65 -2.70 -11.59 9.50
C ILE A 65 -2.18 -10.73 10.65
N GLY A 66 -2.87 -10.76 11.79
CA GLY A 66 -2.47 -10.06 13.01
C GLY A 66 -3.27 -10.59 14.20
N PHE A 67 -3.20 -9.91 15.35
CA PHE A 67 -3.98 -10.29 16.53
C PHE A 67 -5.48 -10.11 16.29
N ILE A 68 -6.27 -11.16 16.53
CA ILE A 68 -7.73 -11.18 16.33
C ILE A 68 -8.51 -11.24 17.65
N ASP A 69 -7.81 -11.05 18.76
CA ASP A 69 -8.32 -10.94 20.13
C ASP A 69 -7.63 -9.78 20.84
N LYS A 70 -8.28 -9.17 21.84
CA LYS A 70 -7.76 -7.99 22.53
C LYS A 70 -6.58 -8.33 23.44
N GLU A 71 -6.54 -9.58 23.89
CA GLU A 71 -5.54 -10.16 24.77
C GLU A 71 -4.23 -10.48 24.03
N GLN A 72 -4.20 -10.33 22.69
CA GLN A 72 -3.05 -10.59 21.83
C GLN A 72 -2.51 -12.02 21.94
N THR A 73 -3.41 -13.01 22.04
CA THR A 73 -3.05 -14.43 22.19
C THR A 73 -3.24 -15.24 20.91
N LYS A 74 -4.01 -14.73 19.95
CA LYS A 74 -4.40 -15.45 18.73
C LYS A 74 -4.13 -14.62 17.48
N LEU A 75 -3.40 -15.21 16.54
CA LEU A 75 -3.22 -14.66 15.20
C LEU A 75 -4.27 -15.21 14.24
N GLY A 76 -4.69 -14.40 13.28
CA GLY A 76 -5.61 -14.77 12.21
C GLY A 76 -5.79 -13.64 11.20
N LEU A 77 -6.67 -13.84 10.22
CA LEU A 77 -7.01 -12.80 9.25
C LEU A 77 -7.58 -11.58 9.99
N ARG A 78 -6.81 -10.50 10.03
CA ARG A 78 -7.07 -9.30 10.83
C ARG A 78 -7.71 -8.21 9.99
N ASN A 79 -7.16 -7.91 8.82
CA ASN A 79 -7.73 -6.93 7.90
C ASN A 79 -7.81 -7.41 6.45
N HIS A 80 -8.83 -6.91 5.75
CA HIS A 80 -8.93 -6.91 4.30
C HIS A 80 -8.96 -5.46 3.80
N GLY A 81 -8.07 -5.12 2.88
CA GLY A 81 -7.88 -3.76 2.43
C GLY A 81 -7.90 -3.60 0.93
N ILE A 82 -8.35 -2.44 0.47
CA ILE A 82 -8.48 -2.06 -0.93
C ILE A 82 -7.75 -0.74 -1.14
N ARG A 83 -6.91 -0.65 -2.17
CA ARG A 83 -6.38 0.61 -2.70
C ARG A 83 -6.81 0.80 -4.14
N GLN A 84 -7.24 2.00 -4.45
CA GLN A 84 -7.68 2.38 -5.80
C GLN A 84 -7.23 3.80 -6.11
N TYR A 85 -6.86 4.04 -7.37
CA TYR A 85 -6.65 5.40 -7.86
C TYR A 85 -8.00 6.08 -8.11
N ASP A 86 -8.28 7.15 -7.37
CA ASP A 86 -9.42 8.02 -7.58
C ASP A 86 -9.05 9.12 -8.58
N SER A 87 -9.58 9.00 -9.79
CA SER A 87 -9.34 9.96 -10.88
C SER A 87 -9.89 11.36 -10.61
N VAL A 88 -10.90 11.51 -9.72
CA VAL A 88 -11.50 12.82 -9.40
C VAL A 88 -10.56 13.61 -8.51
N SER A 89 -10.04 13.00 -7.45
CA SER A 89 -9.11 13.67 -6.53
C SER A 89 -7.64 13.56 -6.94
N GLY A 90 -7.32 12.73 -7.93
CA GLY A 90 -5.95 12.47 -8.39
C GLY A 90 -5.10 11.71 -7.37
N LYS A 91 -5.72 11.00 -6.43
CA LYS A 91 -5.06 10.36 -5.28
C LYS A 91 -5.32 8.86 -5.28
N ILE A 92 -4.39 8.11 -4.70
CA ILE A 92 -4.65 6.73 -4.32
C ILE A 92 -5.42 6.76 -3.00
N ARG A 93 -6.63 6.22 -2.99
CA ARG A 93 -7.47 6.05 -1.79
C ARG A 93 -7.29 4.63 -1.27
N PHE A 94 -7.45 4.47 0.03
CA PHE A 94 -7.48 3.14 0.63
C PHE A 94 -8.61 2.98 1.64
N TRP A 95 -9.01 1.73 1.83
CA TRP A 95 -9.96 1.26 2.82
C TRP A 95 -9.40 -0.01 3.45
N GLU A 96 -9.49 -0.13 4.77
CA GLU A 96 -9.04 -1.27 5.57
C GLU A 96 -10.21 -1.69 6.46
N PHE A 97 -10.77 -2.85 6.16
CA PHE A 97 -11.85 -3.48 6.89
C PHE A 97 -11.27 -4.47 7.89
N ASP A 98 -11.63 -4.33 9.14
CA ASP A 98 -11.00 -5.08 10.22
C ASP A 98 -11.97 -6.14 10.81
N VAL A 99 -11.42 -7.22 11.38
CA VAL A 99 -12.22 -8.35 11.90
C VAL A 99 -13.18 -7.96 13.05
N PHE A 100 -13.01 -6.78 13.65
CA PHE A 100 -13.87 -6.25 14.70
C PHE A 100 -14.97 -5.32 14.17
N GLY A 101 -15.10 -5.21 12.85
CA GLY A 101 -16.10 -4.35 12.17
C GLY A 101 -15.65 -2.90 12.01
N GLY A 102 -14.37 -2.59 12.27
CA GLY A 102 -13.78 -1.28 12.04
C GLY A 102 -13.51 -1.02 10.56
N LEU A 103 -13.62 0.24 10.16
CA LEU A 103 -13.18 0.74 8.86
C LEU A 103 -12.19 1.89 9.06
N THR A 104 -10.98 1.70 8.54
CA THR A 104 -10.01 2.79 8.39
C THR A 104 -9.93 3.16 6.91
N GLU A 105 -10.06 4.44 6.59
CA GLU A 105 -9.94 4.91 5.22
C GLU A 105 -9.09 6.18 5.13
N GLY A 106 -8.49 6.40 3.96
CA GLY A 106 -7.61 7.52 3.76
C GLY A 106 -7.01 7.59 2.37
N LYS A 107 -5.81 8.15 2.30
CA LYS A 107 -5.04 8.31 1.06
C LYS A 107 -3.64 7.73 1.20
N VAL A 108 -3.05 7.33 0.09
CA VAL A 108 -1.64 6.92 0.00
C VAL A 108 -0.88 8.02 -0.73
N ILE A 109 0.17 8.51 -0.10
CA ILE A 109 1.16 9.41 -0.71
C ILE A 109 2.36 8.56 -1.10
N VAL A 110 2.76 8.67 -2.37
CA VAL A 110 3.95 8.00 -2.90
C VAL A 110 5.07 9.02 -3.03
N LYS A 111 6.22 8.75 -2.42
CA LYS A 111 7.41 9.60 -2.52
C LYS A 111 8.66 8.72 -2.55
N ASP A 112 9.47 8.82 -3.59
CA ASP A 112 10.76 8.10 -3.70
C ASP A 112 10.64 6.58 -3.45
N ASN A 113 9.58 5.94 -3.98
CA ASN A 113 9.20 4.53 -3.75
C ASN A 113 8.74 4.17 -2.32
N ASN A 114 8.62 5.16 -1.44
CA ASN A 114 7.98 5.01 -0.14
C ASN A 114 6.47 5.22 -0.26
N LEU A 115 5.71 4.53 0.59
CA LEU A 115 4.26 4.65 0.69
C LEU A 115 3.89 5.20 2.07
N TYR A 116 3.16 6.31 2.10
CA TYR A 116 2.67 6.93 3.33
C TYR A 116 1.14 6.92 3.33
N TYR A 117 0.54 6.07 4.15
CA TYR A 117 -0.90 5.95 4.32
C TYR A 117 -1.37 6.94 5.36
N GLN A 118 -2.11 7.97 4.95
CA GLN A 118 -2.61 9.00 5.85
C GLN A 118 -4.11 8.84 6.07
N TYR A 119 -4.53 8.79 7.32
CA TYR A 119 -5.91 8.65 7.73
C TYR A 119 -6.19 9.40 9.04
N LYS A 120 -7.47 9.67 9.28
CA LYS A 120 -7.92 10.30 10.52
C LYS A 120 -8.09 9.24 11.60
N TYR A 121 -7.59 9.50 12.80
CA TYR A 121 -7.81 8.67 13.98
C TYR A 121 -8.14 9.59 15.16
N GLY A 122 -9.39 9.55 15.63
CA GLY A 122 -9.91 10.59 16.52
C GLY A 122 -9.82 11.96 15.84
N ASP A 123 -9.19 12.93 16.48
CA ASP A 123 -8.95 14.27 15.90
C ASP A 123 -7.58 14.43 15.23
N SER A 124 -6.72 13.41 15.31
CA SER A 124 -5.37 13.43 14.76
C SER A 124 -5.30 12.81 13.36
N ILE A 125 -4.26 13.19 12.60
CA ILE A 125 -3.88 12.53 11.35
C ILE A 125 -2.71 11.60 11.64
N ILE A 126 -2.92 10.31 11.42
CA ILE A 126 -1.91 9.27 11.58
C ILE A 126 -1.39 8.85 10.22
N THR A 127 -0.10 8.49 10.19
CA THR A 127 0.57 8.00 9.00
C THR A 127 1.20 6.65 9.27
N ASP A 128 0.87 5.65 8.43
CA ASP A 128 1.62 4.41 8.32
C ASP A 128 2.62 4.56 7.15
N GLY A 129 3.91 4.58 7.44
CA GLY A 129 4.99 4.79 6.49
C GLY A 129 5.72 3.50 6.18
N TRP A 130 5.72 3.10 4.91
CA TRP A 130 6.57 2.06 4.34
C TRP A 130 7.73 2.74 3.62
N GLU A 131 8.88 2.79 4.29
CA GLU A 131 10.09 3.44 3.76
C GLU A 131 11.05 2.36 3.24
N LYS A 132 11.27 2.34 1.94
CA LYS A 132 12.07 1.32 1.26
C LYS A 132 13.52 1.39 1.75
N ILE A 133 14.05 0.24 2.17
CA ILE A 133 15.49 0.06 2.43
C ILE A 133 16.12 -0.65 1.24
N ASP A 134 15.53 -1.78 0.84
CA ASP A 134 15.94 -2.61 -0.28
C ASP A 134 14.72 -3.34 -0.88
N GLU A 135 14.94 -4.29 -1.80
CA GLU A 135 13.85 -5.03 -2.48
C GLU A 135 13.10 -6.02 -1.58
N THR A 136 13.64 -6.33 -0.41
CA THR A 136 13.12 -7.32 0.54
C THR A 136 12.86 -6.75 1.94
N THR A 137 13.13 -5.45 2.14
CA THR A 137 13.04 -4.82 3.46
C THR A 137 12.50 -3.39 3.36
N TYR A 138 11.52 -3.09 4.22
CA TYR A 138 10.99 -1.74 4.44
C TYR A 138 11.09 -1.40 5.93
N ASN A 139 11.51 -0.17 6.24
CA ASN A 139 11.21 0.39 7.56
C ASN A 139 9.71 0.67 7.61
N PHE A 140 9.07 0.26 8.69
CA PHE A 140 7.68 0.51 8.95
C PHE A 140 7.53 1.39 10.17
N LYS A 141 6.87 2.53 9.99
CA LYS A 141 6.65 3.53 11.04
C LYS A 141 5.19 3.89 11.12
N VAL A 142 4.68 4.06 12.34
CA VAL A 142 3.34 4.61 12.58
C VAL A 142 3.49 5.82 13.47
N GLY A 143 2.90 6.95 13.08
CA GLY A 143 3.17 8.21 13.75
C GLY A 143 2.47 9.42 13.15
N GLU A 144 2.80 10.58 13.68
CA GLU A 144 2.43 11.87 13.10
C GLU A 144 3.51 12.27 12.07
N TYR A 145 3.10 12.40 10.81
CA TYR A 145 3.99 12.77 9.71
C TYR A 145 3.45 14.01 9.00
N THR A 146 4.13 15.13 9.17
CA THR A 146 3.75 16.44 8.63
C THR A 146 4.95 17.07 7.92
N ASP A 147 4.70 17.76 6.81
CA ASP A 147 5.71 18.48 6.04
C ASP A 147 6.95 17.64 5.66
N GLY A 148 6.73 16.33 5.44
CA GLY A 148 7.79 15.41 5.06
C GLY A 148 8.66 14.90 6.21
N GLN A 149 8.26 15.14 7.46
CA GLN A 149 9.01 14.76 8.66
C GLN A 149 8.13 14.07 9.70
N TRP A 150 8.70 13.09 10.40
CA TRP A 150 8.08 12.43 11.55
C TRP A 150 8.17 13.34 12.77
N GLN A 151 7.04 13.75 13.31
CA GLN A 151 6.97 14.58 14.53
C GLN A 151 6.91 13.71 15.78
N GLN A 152 6.20 12.59 15.70
CA GLN A 152 6.07 11.62 16.76
C GLN A 152 5.93 10.21 16.17
N LEU A 153 6.58 9.23 16.79
CA LEU A 153 6.46 7.82 16.45
C LEU A 153 5.75 7.06 17.56
N TYR A 154 4.82 6.19 17.17
CA TYR A 154 4.10 5.25 18.03
C TYR A 154 4.54 3.80 17.80
N LEU A 155 5.09 3.50 16.63
CA LEU A 155 5.68 2.22 16.27
C LEU A 155 6.82 2.47 15.29
N GLU A 156 7.91 1.74 15.47
CA GLU A 156 8.98 1.61 14.49
C GLU A 156 9.43 0.15 14.47
N THR A 157 9.34 -0.48 13.30
CA THR A 157 9.78 -1.86 13.04
C THR A 157 10.18 -2.00 11.57
N LYS A 158 10.39 -3.23 11.09
CA LYS A 158 10.67 -3.54 9.70
C LYS A 158 9.72 -4.58 9.17
N PHE A 159 9.20 -4.34 7.98
CA PHE A 159 8.63 -5.40 7.15
C PHE A 159 9.74 -6.08 6.36
N ILE A 160 9.80 -7.40 6.48
CA ILE A 160 10.74 -8.25 5.77
C ILE A 160 9.92 -9.18 4.87
N GLN A 161 10.34 -9.30 3.61
CA GLN A 161 9.73 -10.27 2.69
C GLN A 161 9.94 -11.68 3.23
N VAL A 162 8.87 -12.45 3.33
CA VAL A 162 8.88 -13.88 3.67
C VAL A 162 8.20 -14.62 2.52
N GLU A 163 8.86 -15.66 2.01
CA GLU A 163 8.40 -16.54 0.91
C GLU A 163 7.77 -15.83 -0.29
#